data_AF-A0A1M5H298-F1
#
_entry.id   AF-A0A1M5H298-F1
#
_cell.length_a   1.000
_cell.length_b   1.000
_cell.length_c   1.000
_cell.angle_alpha   90.00
_cell.angle_beta   90.00
_cell.angle_gamma   90.00
#
_symmetry.space_group_name_H-M   'P 1'
#
loop_
_entity.id
_entity.type
_entity.pdbx_description
1 polymer ?
#
loop_
_entity_poly.entity_id
_entity_poly.type
_entity_poly.pdbx_seq_one_letter_code
_entity_poly.pdbx_strand_id
1 'polypeptide(L)'
;MRNSVLKGALGALAVAGVAIIAKKAIQRKRFVKGIFEEYGIKERSPFGLADKIREMNEEEYQELKGKFKKEFASKCHHKGFERKENVAEA
;
A
#
# COMPACT_ATOMS: atom_id res chain seq x y z
N MET A 1 -39.78 17.82 12.69
CA MET A 1 -39.07 17.35 11.48
C MET A 1 -37.61 17.85 11.47
N ARG A 2 -36.63 17.04 11.90
CA ARG A 2 -35.18 17.34 11.75
C ARG A 2 -34.31 16.12 11.38
N ASN A 3 -34.92 15.02 10.96
CA ASN A 3 -34.22 13.73 10.82
C ASN A 3 -33.97 13.29 9.36
N SER A 4 -34.59 13.95 8.38
CA SER A 4 -34.45 13.59 6.96
C SER A 4 -33.13 14.07 6.36
N VAL A 5 -32.70 15.30 6.69
CA VAL A 5 -31.45 15.90 6.19
C VAL A 5 -30.22 15.18 6.75
N LEU A 6 -30.23 14.82 8.04
CA LEU A 6 -29.17 14.06 8.70
C LEU A 6 -29.02 12.63 8.13
N LYS A 7 -30.13 11.96 7.81
CA LYS A 7 -30.09 10.63 7.16
C LYS A 7 -29.55 10.70 5.73
N GLY A 8 -29.90 11.76 4.98
CA GLY A 8 -29.34 12.00 3.65
C GLY A 8 -27.84 12.30 3.67
N ALA A 9 -27.39 13.12 4.63
CA ALA A 9 -25.98 13.48 4.80
C ALA A 9 -25.10 12.29 5.22
N LEU A 10 -25.59 11.44 6.13
CA LEU A 10 -24.88 10.21 6.54
C LEU A 10 -24.78 9.19 5.41
N GLY A 11 -25.83 9.05 4.59
CA GLY A 11 -25.80 8.22 3.39
C GLY A 11 -24.75 8.70 2.38
N ALA A 12 -24.66 10.01 2.15
CA ALA A 12 -23.67 10.60 1.25
C ALA A 12 -22.22 10.43 1.75
N LEU A 13 -21.98 10.58 3.06
CA LEU A 13 -20.66 10.38 3.67
C LEU A 13 -20.17 8.93 3.59
N ALA A 14 -21.06 7.96 3.78
CA ALA A 14 -20.72 6.55 3.65
C ALA A 14 -20.28 6.19 2.23
N VAL A 15 -21.00 6.68 1.22
CA VAL A 15 -20.65 6.47 -0.20
C VAL A 15 -19.32 7.14 -0.55
N ALA A 16 -19.09 8.37 -0.08
CA ALA A 16 -17.82 9.07 -0.27
C ALA A 16 -16.64 8.34 0.40
N GLY A 17 -16.85 7.80 1.61
CA GLY A 17 -15.86 7.00 2.32
C GLY A 17 -15.47 5.72 1.56
N VAL A 18 -16.46 4.98 1.05
CA VAL A 18 -16.22 3.77 0.24
C VAL A 18 -15.49 4.12 -1.07
N ALA A 19 -15.85 5.23 -1.72
CA ALA A 19 -15.19 5.68 -2.95
C ALA A 19 -13.70 6.00 -2.72
N ILE A 20 -13.35 6.61 -1.59
CA ILE A 20 -11.94 6.89 -1.23
C ILE A 20 -11.15 5.60 -1.02
N ILE A 21 -11.72 4.63 -0.30
CA ILE A 21 -11.08 3.32 -0.06
C ILE A 21 -10.91 2.56 -1.39
N ALA A 22 -11.94 2.52 -2.22
CA ALA A 22 -11.90 1.88 -3.53
C ALA A 22 -10.84 2.52 -4.44
N LYS A 23 -10.79 3.86 -4.50
CA LYS A 23 -9.76 4.59 -5.27
C LYS A 23 -8.34 4.24 -4.79
N LYS A 24 -8.13 4.16 -3.48
CA LYS A 24 -6.83 3.80 -2.88
C LYS A 24 -6.44 2.35 -3.15
N ALA A 25 -7.40 1.42 -3.08
CA ALA A 25 -7.18 0.02 -3.41
C ALA A 25 -6.80 -0.17 -4.89
N ILE A 26 -7.48 0.53 -5.80
CA ILE A 26 -7.17 0.51 -7.23
C ILE A 26 -5.76 1.07 -7.50
N GLN A 27 -5.38 2.19 -6.85
CA GLN A 27 -4.04 2.75 -6.98
C GLN A 27 -2.96 1.77 -6.51
N ARG A 28 -3.15 1.14 -5.34
CA ARG A 28 -2.20 0.13 -4.81
C ARG A 28 -2.11 -1.11 -5.71
N LYS A 29 -3.23 -1.57 -6.26
CA LYS A 29 -3.25 -2.71 -7.19
C LYS A 29 -2.49 -2.40 -8.48
N ARG A 30 -2.64 -1.18 -9.02
CA ARG A 30 -1.89 -0.73 -10.21
C ARG A 30 -0.40 -0.61 -9.92
N PHE A 31 -0.03 -0.08 -8.75
CA PHE A 31 1.37 0.01 -8.32
C PHE A 31 2.02 -1.38 -8.22
N VAL A 32 1.43 -2.32 -7.47
CA VAL A 32 1.97 -3.69 -7.34
C VAL A 32 2.07 -4.38 -8.69
N LYS A 33 1.06 -4.20 -9.56
CA LYS A 33 1.09 -4.75 -10.92
C LYS A 33 2.24 -4.15 -11.75
N GLY A 34 2.48 -2.84 -11.66
CA GLY A 34 3.59 -2.16 -12.33
C GLY A 34 4.96 -2.66 -11.85
N ILE A 35 5.12 -2.86 -10.55
CA ILE A 35 6.33 -3.49 -9.98
C ILE A 35 6.49 -4.92 -10.51
N PHE A 36 5.43 -5.72 -10.57
CA PHE A 36 5.53 -7.09 -11.09
C PHE A 36 5.91 -7.13 -12.57
N GLU A 37 5.49 -6.14 -13.35
CA GLU A 37 5.89 -5.98 -14.75
C GLU A 37 7.35 -5.46 -14.87
N GLU A 38 7.76 -4.49 -14.05
CA GLU A 38 9.13 -3.91 -14.03
C GLU A 38 10.18 -4.95 -13.65
N TYR A 39 9.91 -5.78 -12.64
CA TYR A 39 10.86 -6.80 -12.16
C TYR A 39 10.67 -8.16 -12.84
N GLY A 40 9.82 -8.24 -13.88
CA GLY A 40 9.63 -9.44 -14.70
C GLY A 40 9.10 -10.65 -13.92
N ILE A 41 8.29 -10.42 -12.89
CA ILE A 41 7.76 -11.48 -12.03
C ILE A 41 6.69 -12.25 -12.81
N LYS A 42 7.07 -13.44 -13.31
CA LYS A 42 6.23 -14.31 -14.15
C LYS A 42 4.92 -14.70 -13.47
N GLU A 43 4.95 -14.93 -12.16
CA GLU A 43 3.76 -15.19 -11.36
C GLU A 43 3.34 -13.95 -10.59
N ARG A 44 2.11 -13.47 -10.81
CA ARG A 44 1.52 -12.42 -9.98
C ARG A 44 1.05 -12.94 -8.62
N SER A 45 1.94 -13.66 -7.93
CA SER A 45 1.73 -14.28 -6.63
C SER A 45 2.69 -13.67 -5.60
N PRO A 46 2.32 -13.66 -4.30
CA PRO A 46 3.23 -13.23 -3.24
C PRO A 46 4.49 -14.10 -3.19
N PHE A 47 4.40 -15.36 -3.60
CA PHE A 47 5.53 -16.27 -3.71
C PHE A 47 6.45 -15.88 -4.86
N GLY A 48 5.91 -15.53 -6.04
CA GLY A 48 6.70 -15.03 -7.16
C GLY A 48 7.48 -13.75 -6.83
N LEU A 49 6.89 -12.86 -6.03
CA LEU A 49 7.61 -11.70 -5.49
C LEU A 49 8.72 -12.11 -4.52
N ALA A 50 8.44 -13.03 -3.60
CA ALA A 50 9.42 -13.50 -2.62
C ALA A 50 10.59 -14.22 -3.31
N ASP A 51 10.31 -15.01 -4.35
CA ASP A 51 11.32 -15.69 -5.14
C ASP A 51 12.16 -14.68 -5.92
N LYS A 52 11.55 -13.64 -6.49
CA LYS A 52 12.30 -12.56 -7.12
C LYS A 52 13.17 -11.81 -6.12
N ILE A 53 12.69 -11.58 -4.90
CA ILE A 53 13.48 -10.95 -3.83
C ILE A 53 14.69 -11.82 -3.45
N ARG A 54 14.57 -13.14 -3.48
CA ARG A 54 15.71 -14.05 -3.29
C ARG A 54 16.74 -13.99 -4.41
N GLU A 55 16.31 -13.65 -5.63
CA GLU A 55 17.20 -13.49 -6.78
C GLU A 55 17.86 -12.10 -6.86
N MET A 56 17.30 -11.09 -6.19
CA MET A 56 17.78 -9.70 -6.25
C MET A 56 18.99 -9.46 -5.34
N ASN A 57 19.83 -8.50 -5.73
CA ASN A 57 20.92 -8.03 -4.87
C ASN A 57 20.40 -7.06 -3.79
N GLU A 58 21.20 -6.85 -2.73
CA GLU A 58 20.81 -5.99 -1.59
C GLU A 58 20.42 -4.57 -2.03
N GLU A 59 21.11 -3.99 -3.00
CA GLU A 59 20.82 -2.64 -3.52
C GLU A 59 19.45 -2.57 -4.21
N GLU A 60 19.16 -3.53 -5.10
CA GLU A 60 17.88 -3.65 -5.82
C GLU A 60 16.73 -3.91 -4.85
N TYR A 61 16.99 -4.74 -3.84
CA TYR A 61 16.04 -5.03 -2.77
C TYR A 61 15.70 -3.79 -1.93
N GLN A 62 16.71 -3.00 -1.54
CA GLN A 62 16.48 -1.77 -0.76
C GLN A 62 15.73 -0.70 -1.57
N GLU A 63 15.99 -0.59 -2.88
CA GLU A 63 15.24 0.29 -3.77
C GLU A 63 13.77 -0.13 -3.85
N LEU A 64 13.52 -1.43 -4.11
CA LEU A 64 12.18 -2.00 -4.15
C LEU A 64 11.42 -1.77 -2.83
N LYS A 65 12.09 -2.06 -1.71
CA LYS A 65 11.56 -1.84 -0.36
C LYS A 65 11.23 -0.37 -0.12
N GLY A 66 12.05 0.56 -0.62
CA GLY A 66 11.80 2.00 -0.60
C GLY A 66 10.54 2.40 -1.37
N LYS A 67 10.36 1.87 -2.59
CA LYS A 67 9.16 2.08 -3.43
C LYS A 67 7.89 1.60 -2.70
N PHE A 68 7.90 0.39 -2.13
CA PHE A 68 6.79 -0.13 -1.34
C PHE A 68 6.53 0.67 -0.08
N LYS A 69 7.58 1.05 0.68
CA LYS A 69 7.43 1.85 1.89
C LYS A 69 6.79 3.20 1.58
N LYS A 70 7.14 3.84 0.46
CA LYS A 70 6.56 5.12 0.04
C LYS A 70 5.08 5.02 -0.31
N GLU A 71 4.67 4.00 -1.08
CA GLU A 71 3.26 3.86 -1.48
C GLU A 71 2.34 3.26 -0.42
N PHE A 72 2.89 2.40 0.44
CA PHE A 72 2.12 1.80 1.52
C PHE A 72 2.20 2.58 2.83
N ALA A 73 3.10 3.58 2.95
CA ALA A 73 3.11 4.54 4.06
C ALA A 73 1.76 5.27 4.14
N SER A 74 0.86 4.71 4.94
CA SER A 74 -0.36 5.41 5.30
C SER A 74 0.02 6.58 6.20
N LYS A 75 -0.46 7.78 5.89
CA LYS A 75 -0.55 8.92 6.84
C LYS A 75 -1.51 8.64 8.01
N CYS A 76 -1.55 7.42 8.54
CA CYS A 76 -2.26 7.12 9.76
C CYS A 76 -1.35 7.53 10.92
N HIS A 77 -1.49 8.78 11.37
CA HIS A 77 -1.03 9.31 12.66
C HIS A 77 0.32 8.79 13.18
N HIS A 78 1.40 9.45 12.79
CA HIS A 78 2.66 9.39 13.55
C HIS A 78 2.50 10.20 14.85
N LYS A 79 2.11 9.52 15.92
CA LYS A 79 2.50 9.86 17.30
C LYS A 79 2.99 8.56 17.94
N GLY A 80 4.29 8.28 17.80
CA GLY A 80 4.96 7.24 18.59
C GLY A 80 5.61 6.07 17.87
N PHE A 81 5.66 6.01 16.53
CA PHE A 81 6.51 5.01 15.87
C PHE A 81 7.93 5.57 15.74
N GLU A 82 8.67 5.51 16.85
CA GLU A 82 10.10 5.74 16.87
C GLU A 82 10.77 4.87 15.80
N ARG A 83 11.62 5.49 14.99
CA ARG A 83 12.52 4.79 14.09
C ARG A 83 13.39 3.84 14.91
N LYS A 84 13.08 2.54 14.89
CA LYS A 84 14.14 1.53 14.97
C LYS A 84 14.75 1.39 13.59
N GLU A 85 15.62 2.35 13.28
CA GLU A 85 16.77 2.12 12.45
C GLU A 85 17.62 1.02 13.15
N ASN A 86 18.23 0.13 12.38
CA ASN A 86 19.05 -1.03 12.78
C ASN A 86 18.28 -2.33 13.08
N VAL A 87 18.06 -3.13 12.02
CA VAL A 87 18.36 -4.57 12.08
C VAL A 87 19.12 -4.89 10.79
N ALA A 88 20.43 -4.67 10.85
CA ALA A 88 21.40 -5.37 10.03
C ALA A 88 21.62 -6.76 10.65
N GLU A 89 21.87 -7.75 9.81
CA GLU A 89 22.47 -9.07 10.08
C GLU A 89 22.03 -9.86 11.33
N ALA A 90 21.37 -11.00 11.08
CA ALA A 90 21.59 -12.26 11.79
C ALA A 90 21.15 -13.44 10.91
#